data_AF-A0A7J5YXX9-F1
#
_entry.id   AF-A0A7J5YXX9-F1
#
_cell.length_a   1.000
_cell.length_b   1.000
_cell.length_c   1.000
_cell.angle_alpha   90.00
_cell.angle_beta   90.00
_cell.angle_gamma   90.00
#
_symmetry.space_group_name_H-M   'P 1'
#
loop_
_entity.id
_entity.type
_entity.pdbx_description
1 polymer ?
#
loop_
_entity_poly.entity_id
_entity_poly.type
_entity_poly.pdbx_seq_one_letter_code
_entity_poly.pdbx_strand_id
1 'polypeptide(L)'
;MFLLSPVMMAPTPASMCTALKTLNGSLSNRRRYMKHNFPINYAIRVHYEEVFKLSNINRMRLHVEGLDELVLQRLWFQVNRGVLKKIIRIMPERHPSRQYTTELERRFRDAEGVFVQSHPAEVFQQELPESIQDTWDHLTEEPSRVPESSWRSAPKSLLDNLCHTMHCLFSECFASTETERDCEYFKENPPVAQDVIKKNN
;
A
#
# COMPACT_ATOMS: atom_id res chain seq x y z
N MET A 1 -28.83 -4.47 28.91
CA MET A 1 -28.95 -4.73 27.46
C MET A 1 -28.12 -3.66 26.77
N PHE A 2 -26.84 -3.94 26.52
CA PHE A 2 -25.95 -2.98 25.84
C PHE A 2 -26.24 -3.05 24.34
N LEU A 3 -26.84 -1.99 23.80
CA LEU A 3 -26.99 -1.81 22.36
C LEU A 3 -25.62 -1.41 21.82
N LEU A 4 -24.97 -2.34 21.12
CA LEU A 4 -23.84 -2.01 20.26
C LEU A 4 -24.42 -1.22 19.07
N SER A 5 -24.29 0.10 19.12
CA SER A 5 -24.58 0.92 17.94
C SER A 5 -23.67 0.49 16.80
N PRO A 6 -24.19 0.29 15.58
CA PRO A 6 -23.34 0.07 14.42
C PRO A 6 -22.49 1.34 14.24
N VAL A 7 -21.17 1.18 14.24
CA VAL A 7 -20.25 2.25 13.83
C VAL A 7 -20.58 2.54 12.37
N MET A 8 -21.32 3.62 12.11
CA MET A 8 -21.35 4.19 10.76
C MET A 8 -19.92 4.57 10.45
N MET A 9 -19.34 3.94 9.42
CA MET A 9 -18.09 4.38 8.82
C MET A 9 -18.23 5.87 8.54
N ALA A 10 -17.46 6.70 9.25
CA ALA A 10 -17.43 8.12 8.96
C ALA A 10 -16.91 8.28 7.53
N PRO A 11 -17.59 9.05 6.66
CA PRO A 11 -17.12 9.27 5.31
C PRO A 11 -15.70 9.85 5.33
N THR A 12 -14.88 9.43 4.37
CA THR A 12 -13.48 9.87 4.30
C THR A 12 -13.42 11.41 4.35
N PRO A 13 -12.67 12.01 5.30
CA PRO A 13 -12.65 13.47 5.43
C PRO A 13 -12.17 14.14 4.13
N ALA A 14 -12.76 15.29 3.78
CA ALA A 14 -12.39 16.03 2.56
C ALA A 14 -10.89 16.41 2.52
N SER A 15 -10.28 16.64 3.68
CA SER A 15 -8.83 16.85 3.83
C SER A 15 -8.03 15.63 3.37
N MET A 16 -8.49 14.42 3.70
CA MET A 16 -7.87 13.18 3.30
C MET A 16 -7.94 12.98 1.78
N CYS A 17 -9.10 13.19 1.16
CA CYS A 17 -9.22 13.10 -0.29
C CYS A 17 -8.32 14.13 -1.03
N THR A 18 -8.12 15.31 -0.45
CA THR A 18 -7.21 16.32 -1.01
C THR A 18 -5.75 15.86 -0.97
N ALA A 19 -5.30 15.31 0.16
CA ALA A 19 -3.97 14.75 0.32
C ALA A 19 -3.73 13.57 -0.65
N LEU A 20 -4.70 12.66 -0.75
CA LEU A 20 -4.65 11.50 -1.64
C LEU A 20 -4.65 11.87 -3.13
N LYS A 21 -5.44 12.87 -3.55
CA LYS A 21 -5.40 13.40 -4.93
C LYS A 21 -4.03 14.02 -5.26
N THR A 22 -3.42 14.71 -4.30
CA THR A 22 -2.06 15.28 -4.45
C THR A 22 -1.01 14.18 -4.60
N LEU A 23 -1.11 13.13 -3.79
CA LEU A 23 -0.28 11.93 -3.90
C LEU A 23 -0.47 11.26 -5.28
N ASN A 24 -1.71 11.08 -5.72
CA ASN A 24 -2.07 10.50 -7.01
C ASN A 24 -1.47 11.29 -8.19
N GLY A 25 -1.52 12.63 -8.13
CA GLY A 25 -0.87 13.49 -9.11
C GLY A 25 0.64 13.24 -9.21
N SER A 26 1.30 12.97 -8.09
CA SER A 26 2.73 12.61 -8.06
C SER A 26 2.99 11.23 -8.68
N LEU A 27 2.11 10.26 -8.40
CA LEU A 27 2.19 8.89 -8.93
C LEU A 27 1.94 8.81 -10.45
N SER A 28 1.35 9.82 -11.08
CA SER A 28 1.19 9.87 -12.55
C SER A 28 2.54 9.77 -13.29
N ASN A 29 3.62 10.27 -12.69
CA ASN A 29 4.96 10.28 -13.27
C ASN A 29 5.77 9.00 -12.97
N ARG A 30 5.18 8.02 -12.29
CA ARG A 30 5.88 6.79 -11.84
C ARG A 30 6.56 6.04 -12.98
N ARG A 31 5.98 6.00 -14.19
CA ARG A 31 6.59 5.33 -15.35
C ARG A 31 7.92 5.97 -15.74
N ARG A 32 7.99 7.30 -15.81
CA ARG A 32 9.21 8.03 -16.17
C ARG A 32 10.30 7.75 -15.15
N TYR A 33 10.00 7.97 -13.87
CA TYR A 33 11.02 7.92 -12.83
C TYR A 33 11.35 6.49 -12.36
N MET A 34 10.43 5.53 -12.40
CA MET A 34 10.67 4.18 -11.88
C MET A 34 10.91 3.11 -12.95
N LYS A 35 10.78 3.45 -14.23
CA LYS A 35 11.09 2.52 -15.35
C LYS A 35 12.14 3.09 -16.30
N HIS A 36 11.93 4.28 -16.85
CA HIS A 36 12.85 4.79 -17.89
C HIS A 36 14.22 5.16 -17.33
N ASN A 37 14.29 5.58 -16.07
CA ASN A 37 15.54 5.96 -15.40
C ASN A 37 16.27 4.78 -14.73
N PHE A 38 15.74 3.56 -14.83
CA PHE A 38 16.34 2.36 -14.25
C PHE A 38 16.84 1.43 -15.35
N PRO A 39 17.87 0.60 -15.08
CA PRO A 39 18.31 -0.42 -16.04
C PRO A 39 17.18 -1.36 -16.47
N ILE A 40 17.30 -1.92 -17.66
CA ILE A 40 16.37 -2.95 -18.16
C ILE A 40 16.40 -4.15 -17.18
N ASN A 41 15.22 -4.66 -16.81
CA ASN A 41 15.04 -5.75 -15.85
C ASN A 41 15.59 -5.47 -14.44
N TYR A 42 15.78 -4.19 -14.10
CA TYR A 42 16.17 -3.82 -12.75
C TYR A 42 15.08 -4.18 -11.74
N ALA A 43 15.48 -4.87 -10.66
CA ALA A 43 14.61 -5.27 -9.56
C ALA A 43 15.38 -5.22 -8.25
N ILE A 44 14.69 -4.80 -7.19
CA ILE A 44 15.22 -4.75 -5.82
C ILE A 44 14.68 -5.91 -5.00
N ARG A 45 15.44 -6.30 -3.96
CA ARG A 45 14.98 -7.30 -2.98
C ARG A 45 13.91 -6.69 -2.08
N VAL A 46 12.83 -7.44 -1.87
CA VAL A 46 11.70 -7.07 -1.02
C VAL A 46 11.19 -8.30 -0.28
N HIS A 47 10.61 -8.08 0.89
CA HIS A 47 9.79 -9.09 1.56
C HIS A 47 8.51 -9.34 0.76
N TYR A 48 7.91 -10.51 0.95
CA TYR A 48 6.68 -10.87 0.25
C TYR A 48 5.54 -9.87 0.57
N GLU A 49 5.48 -9.49 1.84
CA GLU A 49 4.55 -8.54 2.45
C GLU A 49 4.66 -7.13 1.86
N GLU A 50 5.85 -6.76 1.37
CA GLU A 50 6.10 -5.46 0.73
C GLU A 50 5.54 -5.39 -0.70
N VAL A 51 5.19 -6.53 -1.31
CA VAL A 51 4.49 -6.60 -2.59
C VAL A 51 2.98 -6.56 -2.34
N PHE A 52 2.51 -5.43 -1.81
CA PHE A 52 1.13 -5.25 -1.37
C PHE A 52 0.15 -5.00 -2.53
N LYS A 53 -0.56 -6.05 -2.97
CA LYS A 53 -1.50 -6.01 -4.10
C LYS A 53 -2.96 -6.00 -3.64
N LEU A 54 -3.87 -5.74 -4.59
CA LEU A 54 -5.32 -5.89 -4.39
C LEU A 54 -5.70 -7.30 -3.92
N SER A 55 -5.05 -8.34 -4.44
CA SER A 55 -5.28 -9.71 -4.00
C SER A 55 -4.93 -9.93 -2.53
N ASN A 56 -3.92 -9.25 -1.99
CA ASN A 56 -3.61 -9.30 -0.56
C ASN A 56 -4.74 -8.69 0.26
N ILE A 57 -5.24 -7.52 -0.15
CA ILE A 57 -6.36 -6.83 0.52
C ILE A 57 -7.60 -7.72 0.56
N ASN A 58 -8.01 -8.29 -0.58
CA ASN A 58 -9.22 -9.11 -0.62
C ASN A 58 -9.06 -10.41 0.16
N ARG A 59 -7.89 -11.04 0.10
CA ARG A 59 -7.59 -12.21 0.94
C ARG A 59 -7.72 -11.88 2.42
N MET A 60 -7.25 -10.72 2.88
CA MET A 60 -7.40 -10.30 4.27
C MET A 60 -8.87 -10.03 4.63
N ARG A 61 -9.63 -9.33 3.78
CA ARG A 61 -11.07 -9.11 3.99
C ARG A 61 -11.87 -10.40 4.15
N LEU A 62 -11.47 -11.46 3.46
CA LEU A 62 -12.19 -12.75 3.48
C LEU A 62 -11.79 -13.68 4.61
N HIS A 63 -10.54 -13.61 5.07
CA HIS A 63 -9.99 -14.61 6.00
C HIS A 63 -9.64 -14.05 7.37
N VAL A 64 -9.64 -12.73 7.56
CA VAL A 64 -9.41 -12.11 8.87
C VAL A 64 -10.76 -11.68 9.43
N GLU A 65 -11.24 -12.43 10.41
CA GLU A 65 -12.51 -12.14 11.09
C GLU A 65 -12.46 -10.78 11.80
N GLY A 66 -13.52 -9.98 11.65
CA GLY A 66 -13.60 -8.66 12.28
C GLY A 66 -12.63 -7.61 11.73
N LEU A 67 -12.05 -7.83 10.54
CA LEU A 67 -11.11 -6.88 9.95
C LEU A 67 -11.79 -5.55 9.60
N ASP A 68 -11.36 -4.49 10.27
CA ASP A 68 -11.75 -3.12 9.97
C ASP A 68 -10.99 -2.59 8.73
N GLU A 69 -11.69 -1.87 7.86
CA GLU A 69 -11.12 -1.18 6.71
C GLU A 69 -10.04 -0.17 7.15
N LEU A 70 -10.18 0.41 8.33
CA LEU A 70 -9.17 1.29 8.91
C LEU A 70 -7.84 0.56 9.17
N VAL A 71 -7.88 -0.70 9.58
CA VAL A 71 -6.67 -1.52 9.77
C VAL A 71 -5.99 -1.76 8.43
N LEU A 72 -6.75 -2.01 7.36
CA LEU A 72 -6.21 -2.14 6.01
C LEU A 72 -5.55 -0.85 5.51
N GLN A 73 -6.20 0.30 5.75
CA GLN A 73 -5.65 1.62 5.42
C GLN A 73 -4.36 1.91 6.19
N ARG A 74 -4.33 1.60 7.49
CA ARG A 74 -3.14 1.74 8.34
C ARG A 74 -1.99 0.85 7.85
N LEU A 75 -2.27 -0.42 7.56
CA LEU A 75 -1.29 -1.36 7.01
C LEU A 75 -0.75 -0.86 5.66
N TRP A 76 -1.62 -0.35 4.80
CA TRP A 76 -1.22 0.22 3.52
C TRP A 76 -0.24 1.38 3.68
N PHE A 77 -0.47 2.28 4.64
CA PHE A 77 0.47 3.36 4.97
C PHE A 77 1.83 2.80 5.41
N GLN A 78 1.83 1.87 6.35
CA GLN A 78 3.05 1.28 6.89
C GLN A 78 3.91 0.60 5.82
N VAL A 79 3.29 -0.29 5.03
CA VAL A 79 4.00 -1.04 3.98
C VAL A 79 4.60 -0.08 2.95
N ASN A 80 3.79 0.86 2.43
CA ASN A 80 4.22 1.72 1.34
C ASN A 80 5.23 2.78 1.80
N ARG A 81 5.19 3.22 3.06
CA ARG A 81 6.26 4.05 3.64
C ARG A 81 7.60 3.32 3.64
N GLY A 82 7.60 2.06 4.07
CA GLY A 82 8.79 1.20 4.05
C GLY A 82 9.35 1.03 2.64
N VAL A 83 8.47 0.71 1.69
CA VAL A 83 8.79 0.56 0.26
C VAL A 83 9.39 1.83 -0.34
N LEU A 84 8.79 3.00 -0.11
CA LEU A 84 9.28 4.27 -0.64
C LEU A 84 10.69 4.59 -0.13
N LYS A 85 10.93 4.43 1.18
CA LYS A 85 12.25 4.62 1.76
C LYS A 85 13.28 3.63 1.23
N LYS A 86 12.88 2.37 1.04
CA LYS A 86 13.74 1.34 0.44
C LYS A 86 14.14 1.71 -1.00
N ILE A 87 13.20 2.19 -1.81
CA ILE A 87 13.47 2.70 -3.16
C ILE A 87 14.40 3.92 -3.12
N ILE A 88 14.29 4.80 -2.13
CA ILE A 88 15.22 5.93 -2.00
C ILE A 88 16.65 5.45 -1.67
N ARG A 89 16.79 4.46 -0.78
CA ARG A 89 18.10 3.97 -0.30
C ARG A 89 18.94 3.29 -1.38
N ILE A 90 18.32 2.58 -2.31
CA ILE A 90 19.03 1.92 -3.43
C ILE A 90 19.51 2.90 -4.50
N MET A 91 19.02 4.15 -4.51
CA MET A 91 19.40 5.16 -5.49
C MET A 91 20.58 6.00 -4.98
N PRO A 92 21.67 6.17 -5.74
CA PRO A 92 22.72 7.15 -5.43
C PRO A 92 22.19 8.59 -5.33
N GLU A 93 22.93 9.48 -4.66
CA GLU A 93 22.48 10.87 -4.43
C GLU A 93 22.14 11.61 -5.74
N ARG A 94 22.95 11.40 -6.78
CA ARG A 94 22.79 12.01 -8.11
C ARG A 94 21.82 11.26 -9.04
N HIS A 95 21.14 10.22 -8.56
CA HIS A 95 20.22 9.46 -9.40
C HIS A 95 19.03 10.33 -9.84
N PRO A 96 18.67 10.36 -11.14
CA PRO A 96 17.67 11.28 -11.69
C PRO A 96 16.25 11.10 -11.11
N SER A 97 15.98 9.95 -10.48
CA SER A 97 14.70 9.68 -9.81
C SER A 97 14.71 9.93 -8.31
N ARG A 98 15.86 10.24 -7.69
CA ARG A 98 15.96 10.35 -6.24
C ARG A 98 15.15 11.52 -5.71
N GLN A 99 15.30 12.71 -6.27
CA GLN A 99 14.53 13.89 -5.88
C GLN A 99 13.02 13.66 -6.02
N TYR A 100 12.57 13.08 -7.14
CA TYR A 100 11.17 12.72 -7.35
C TYR A 100 10.66 11.78 -6.25
N THR A 101 11.43 10.76 -5.90
CA THR A 101 11.00 9.75 -4.93
C THR A 101 11.02 10.28 -3.51
N THR A 102 12.00 11.13 -3.16
CA THR A 102 12.02 11.83 -1.86
C THR A 102 10.82 12.75 -1.70
N GLU A 103 10.45 13.49 -2.74
CA GLU A 103 9.27 14.34 -2.70
C GLU A 103 7.96 13.52 -2.65
N LEU A 104 7.93 12.36 -3.33
CA LEU A 104 6.82 11.41 -3.22
C LEU A 104 6.69 10.85 -1.79
N GLU A 105 7.79 10.46 -1.15
CA GLU A 105 7.81 10.00 0.25
C GLU A 105 7.35 11.10 1.22
N ARG A 106 7.76 12.35 0.99
CA ARG A 106 7.28 13.49 1.77
C ARG A 106 5.77 13.64 1.67
N ARG A 107 5.22 13.66 0.45
CA ARG A 107 3.76 13.77 0.22
C ARG A 107 3.00 12.59 0.80
N PHE A 108 3.58 11.40 0.75
CA PHE A 108 3.04 10.21 1.37
C PHE A 108 2.94 10.36 2.89
N ARG A 109 4.00 10.85 3.54
CA ARG A 109 4.02 11.15 4.98
C ARG A 109 3.03 12.26 5.36
N ASP A 110 2.88 13.27 4.52
CA ASP A 110 1.90 14.34 4.75
C ASP A 110 0.46 13.77 4.70
N ALA A 111 0.17 12.85 3.77
CA ALA A 111 -1.10 12.12 3.71
C ALA A 111 -1.32 11.19 4.92
N GLU A 112 -0.26 10.49 5.37
CA GLU A 112 -0.29 9.68 6.60
C GLU A 112 -0.61 10.56 7.83
N GLY A 113 -0.03 11.76 7.89
CA GLY A 113 -0.31 12.74 8.95
C GLY A 113 -1.78 13.17 8.99
N VAL A 114 -2.39 13.44 7.82
CA VAL A 114 -3.82 13.75 7.72
C VAL A 114 -4.68 12.56 8.13
N PHE A 115 -4.30 11.35 7.73
CA PHE A 115 -4.97 10.11 8.13
C PHE A 115 -4.94 9.93 9.66
N VAL A 116 -3.79 10.11 10.30
CA VAL A 116 -3.69 10.01 11.76
C VAL A 116 -4.51 11.09 12.47
N GLN A 117 -4.48 12.33 11.98
CA GLN A 117 -5.22 13.45 12.59
C GLN A 117 -6.74 13.35 12.44
N SER A 118 -7.22 12.59 11.46
CA SER A 118 -8.65 12.43 11.21
C SER A 118 -9.32 11.32 12.03
N HIS A 119 -8.54 10.53 12.77
CA HIS A 119 -9.05 9.43 13.57
C HIS A 119 -8.76 9.65 15.06
N PRO A 120 -9.66 9.19 15.96
CA PRO A 120 -9.38 9.20 17.39
C PRO A 120 -8.13 8.38 17.72
N ALA A 121 -7.34 8.85 18.69
CA ALA A 121 -6.07 8.23 19.06
C ALA A 121 -6.25 6.79 19.56
N GLU A 122 -7.39 6.51 20.19
CA GLU A 122 -7.78 5.21 20.74
C GLU A 122 -7.80 4.12 19.67
N VAL A 123 -8.12 4.48 18.42
CA VAL A 123 -8.21 3.51 17.34
C VAL A 123 -6.83 3.00 16.92
N PHE A 124 -5.78 3.80 17.11
CA PHE A 124 -4.40 3.37 16.87
C PHE A 124 -3.81 2.52 18.01
N GLN A 125 -4.46 2.53 19.18
CA GLN A 125 -4.09 1.73 20.36
C GLN A 125 -4.73 0.34 20.35
N GLN A 126 -5.70 0.09 19.47
CA GLN A 126 -6.31 -1.23 19.32
C GLN A 126 -5.27 -2.23 18.82
N GLU A 127 -5.32 -3.45 19.39
CA GLU A 127 -4.49 -4.56 18.94
C GLU A 127 -4.82 -4.91 17.50
N LEU A 128 -3.79 -5.11 16.69
CA LEU A 128 -3.94 -5.59 15.33
C LEU A 128 -4.22 -7.09 15.35
N PRO A 129 -5.05 -7.63 14.44
CA PRO A 129 -5.16 -9.07 14.27
C PRO A 129 -3.77 -9.70 14.06
N GLU A 130 -3.51 -10.85 14.65
CA GLU A 130 -2.19 -11.51 14.69
C GLU A 130 -1.52 -11.58 13.31
N SER A 131 -2.26 -12.00 12.27
CA SER A 131 -1.74 -12.07 10.90
C SER A 131 -1.29 -10.72 10.32
N ILE A 132 -1.89 -9.62 10.79
CA ILE A 132 -1.54 -8.26 10.40
C ILE A 132 -0.33 -7.77 11.21
N GLN A 133 -0.28 -8.10 12.51
CA GLN A 133 0.87 -7.81 13.35
C GLN A 133 2.14 -8.51 12.85
N ASP A 134 2.05 -9.80 12.49
CA ASP A 134 3.15 -10.54 11.87
C ASP A 134 3.65 -9.88 10.59
N THR A 135 2.71 -9.42 9.74
CA THR A 135 3.05 -8.69 8.52
C THR A 135 3.82 -7.42 8.87
N TRP A 136 3.39 -6.70 9.89
CA TRP A 136 3.99 -5.45 10.35
C TRP A 136 5.43 -5.63 10.85
N ASP A 137 5.66 -6.67 11.66
CA ASP A 137 6.94 -6.91 12.32
C ASP A 137 8.04 -7.37 11.34
N HIS A 138 7.64 -7.95 10.20
CA HIS A 138 8.57 -8.35 9.15
C HIS A 138 8.98 -7.21 8.20
N LEU A 139 8.34 -6.05 8.26
CA LEU A 139 8.67 -4.94 7.35
C LEU A 139 10.02 -4.30 7.70
N THR A 140 10.83 -4.00 6.69
CA THR A 140 12.11 -3.31 6.90
C THR A 140 12.41 -2.32 5.79
N GLU A 141 12.92 -1.16 6.15
CA GLU A 141 13.36 -0.15 5.18
C GLU A 141 14.73 -0.50 4.57
N GLU A 142 15.48 -1.44 5.15
CA GLU A 142 16.84 -1.80 4.75
C GLU A 142 16.83 -2.94 3.72
N PRO A 143 17.23 -2.71 2.45
CA PRO A 143 17.31 -3.79 1.46
C PRO A 143 18.28 -4.92 1.86
N SER A 144 19.33 -4.60 2.62
CA SER A 144 20.36 -5.56 3.06
C SER A 144 19.86 -6.52 4.15
N ARG A 145 18.79 -6.17 4.87
CA ARG A 145 18.15 -7.03 5.87
C ARG A 145 17.13 -7.99 5.26
N VAL A 146 16.84 -7.83 3.97
CA VAL A 146 15.99 -8.74 3.22
C VAL A 146 16.81 -9.98 2.81
N PRO A 147 16.42 -11.20 3.18
CA PRO A 147 17.14 -12.42 2.81
C PRO A 147 17.35 -12.56 1.30
N GLU A 148 18.46 -13.19 0.87
CA GLU A 148 18.78 -13.30 -0.55
C GLU A 148 17.73 -14.10 -1.36
N SER A 149 17.09 -15.07 -0.71
CA SER A 149 16.01 -15.91 -1.24
C SER A 149 14.66 -15.18 -1.34
N SER A 150 14.59 -13.91 -0.93
CA SER A 150 13.35 -13.14 -0.94
C SER A 150 12.95 -12.70 -2.34
N TRP A 151 11.77 -12.11 -2.41
CA TRP A 151 11.17 -11.66 -3.66
C TRP A 151 11.97 -10.53 -4.29
N ARG A 152 11.84 -10.42 -5.61
CA ARG A 152 12.40 -9.31 -6.38
C ARG A 152 11.28 -8.58 -7.09
N SER A 153 11.27 -7.26 -6.96
CA SER A 153 10.27 -6.42 -7.61
C SER A 153 10.89 -5.20 -8.26
N ALA A 154 10.36 -4.81 -9.41
CA ALA A 154 10.77 -3.56 -10.05
C ALA A 154 10.21 -2.36 -9.26
N PRO A 155 10.96 -1.26 -9.09
CA PRO A 155 10.46 -0.05 -8.43
C PRO A 155 9.15 0.46 -9.02
N LYS A 156 8.98 0.35 -10.35
CA LYS A 156 7.71 0.70 -11.01
C LYS A 156 6.55 -0.14 -10.50
N SER A 157 6.73 -1.47 -10.42
CA SER A 157 5.68 -2.38 -9.99
C SER A 157 5.24 -2.11 -8.55
N LEU A 158 6.19 -1.75 -7.69
CA LEU A 158 5.89 -1.32 -6.32
C LEU A 158 5.03 -0.05 -6.28
N LEU A 159 5.34 0.98 -7.10
CA LEU A 159 4.50 2.18 -7.18
C LEU A 159 3.17 1.97 -7.91
N ASP A 160 3.10 1.01 -8.85
CA ASP A 160 1.83 0.61 -9.48
C ASP A 160 0.91 -0.02 -8.43
N ASN A 161 1.45 -0.93 -7.60
CA ASN A 161 0.73 -1.52 -6.47
C ASN A 161 0.24 -0.46 -5.48
N LEU A 162 1.12 0.47 -5.07
CA LEU A 162 0.76 1.61 -4.22
C LEU A 162 -0.42 2.38 -4.80
N CYS A 163 -0.36 2.72 -6.09
CA CYS A 163 -1.41 3.45 -6.78
C CYS A 163 -2.74 2.67 -6.81
N HIS A 164 -2.73 1.41 -7.22
CA HIS A 164 -3.97 0.64 -7.35
C HIS A 164 -4.63 0.38 -5.99
N THR A 165 -3.83 0.04 -4.98
CA THR A 165 -4.33 -0.20 -3.62
C THR A 165 -4.86 1.07 -2.96
N MET A 166 -4.25 2.24 -3.23
CA MET A 166 -4.78 3.54 -2.79
C MET A 166 -6.17 3.82 -3.37
N HIS A 167 -6.35 3.61 -4.67
CA HIS A 167 -7.66 3.78 -5.32
C HIS A 167 -8.71 2.82 -4.75
N CYS A 168 -8.28 1.66 -4.25
CA CYS A 168 -9.18 0.67 -3.66
C CYS A 168 -9.63 0.98 -2.24
N LEU A 169 -8.66 1.35 -1.38
CA LEU A 169 -8.89 1.58 0.04
C LEU A 169 -9.54 2.95 0.30
N PHE A 170 -9.43 3.86 -0.67
CA PHE A 170 -9.97 5.22 -0.59
C PHE A 170 -10.80 5.56 -1.83
N SER A 171 -11.59 4.61 -2.33
CA SER A 171 -12.35 4.75 -3.58
C SER A 171 -13.25 5.98 -3.60
N GLU A 172 -13.83 6.35 -2.45
CA GLU A 172 -14.64 7.56 -2.25
C GLU A 172 -13.95 8.85 -2.72
N CYS A 173 -12.61 8.88 -2.70
CA CYS A 173 -11.84 10.05 -3.11
C CYS A 173 -11.58 10.14 -4.62
N PHE A 174 -11.82 9.07 -5.39
CA PHE A 174 -11.33 8.96 -6.78
C PHE A 174 -12.40 8.86 -7.86
N ALA A 175 -13.68 8.68 -7.52
CA ALA A 175 -14.88 8.95 -8.35
C ALA A 175 -14.78 8.62 -9.86
N SER A 176 -14.08 7.54 -10.23
CA SER A 176 -13.97 7.12 -11.63
C SER A 176 -14.31 5.63 -11.76
N THR A 177 -15.26 5.37 -12.65
CA THR A 177 -15.97 4.09 -12.81
C THR A 177 -15.10 2.94 -13.30
N GLU A 178 -13.86 3.17 -13.74
CA GLU A 178 -12.95 2.12 -14.22
C GLU A 178 -12.16 1.46 -13.09
N THR A 179 -11.59 2.25 -12.17
CA THR A 179 -10.88 1.71 -10.98
C THR A 179 -11.81 1.21 -9.89
N GLU A 180 -13.01 1.77 -9.79
CA GLU A 180 -14.09 1.23 -8.94
C GLU A 180 -14.48 -0.18 -9.40
N ARG A 181 -14.65 -0.39 -10.71
CA ARG A 181 -14.97 -1.71 -11.27
C ARG A 181 -13.91 -2.77 -10.98
N ASP A 182 -12.62 -2.45 -11.04
CA ASP A 182 -11.58 -3.43 -10.70
C ASP A 182 -11.61 -3.77 -9.21
N CYS A 183 -11.76 -2.77 -8.34
CA CYS A 183 -11.83 -3.00 -6.91
C CYS A 183 -13.10 -3.72 -6.46
N GLU A 184 -14.24 -3.39 -7.03
CA GLU A 184 -15.51 -4.10 -6.82
C GLU A 184 -15.46 -5.50 -7.43
N TYR A 185 -14.95 -5.66 -8.65
CA TYR A 185 -14.76 -6.97 -9.28
C TYR A 185 -13.90 -7.89 -8.42
N PHE A 186 -12.78 -7.40 -7.86
CA PHE A 186 -11.94 -8.21 -6.98
C PHE A 186 -12.51 -8.36 -5.56
N LYS A 187 -13.41 -7.46 -5.10
CA LYS A 187 -14.19 -7.64 -3.86
C LYS A 187 -15.23 -8.76 -4.04
N GLU A 188 -15.90 -8.81 -5.20
CA GLU A 188 -16.95 -9.78 -5.53
C GLU A 188 -16.40 -11.12 -6.04
N ASN A 189 -15.23 -11.12 -6.68
CA ASN A 189 -14.59 -12.30 -7.28
C ASN A 189 -13.14 -12.41 -6.76
N PRO A 190 -12.94 -12.81 -5.50
CA PRO A 190 -11.60 -13.06 -5.00
C PRO A 190 -10.93 -14.15 -5.82
N PRO A 191 -9.65 -13.97 -6.23
CA PRO A 191 -8.94 -15.00 -6.97
C PRO A 191 -8.87 -16.26 -6.10
N VAL A 192 -9.50 -17.34 -6.57
CA VAL A 192 -9.40 -18.66 -5.98
C VAL A 192 -7.92 -18.99 -5.85
N ALA A 193 -7.49 -19.44 -4.67
CA ALA A 193 -6.10 -19.76 -4.34
C ALA A 193 -5.57 -20.98 -5.12
N GLN A 194 -5.52 -20.91 -6.45
CA GLN A 194 -5.05 -22.00 -7.32
C GLN A 194 -3.84 -21.65 -8.20
N ASP A 195 -3.37 -20.41 -8.23
CA ASP A 195 -2.25 -20.02 -9.12
C ASP A 195 -0.88 -19.85 -8.44
N VAL A 196 -0.69 -20.39 -7.22
CA VAL A 196 0.64 -20.42 -6.57
C VAL A 196 1.36 -21.78 -6.72
N ILE A 197 0.72 -22.79 -7.31
CA ILE A 197 1.34 -24.12 -7.56
C ILE A 197 1.52 -24.38 -9.05
N LYS A 198 2.15 -23.47 -9.80
CA LYS A 198 2.78 -23.81 -11.09
C LYS A 198 4.02 -22.95 -11.32
N LYS A 199 5.10 -23.27 -10.61
CA LYS A 199 6.49 -23.06 -11.04
C LYS A 199 7.40 -23.82 -10.07
N ASN A 200 7.38 -25.14 -10.21
CA ASN A 200 8.45 -26.04 -9.82
C ASN A 200 8.28 -27.29 -10.69
N ASN A 201 8.78 -27.17 -11.92
CA ASN A 201 9.22 -28.27 -12.76
C ASN A 201 10.35 -27.72 -13.63
#